data_AF-A0A7S0XDF4-F1
#
_entry.id   AF-A0A7S0XDF4-F1
#
_cell.length_a   1.000
_cell.length_b   1.000
_cell.length_c   1.000
_cell.angle_alpha   90.00
_cell.angle_beta   90.00
_cell.angle_gamma   90.00
#
_symmetry.space_group_name_H-M   'P 1'
#
loop_
_entity.id
_entity.type
_entity.pdbx_description
1 polymer ?
#
loop_
_entity_poly.entity_id
_entity_poly.type
_entity_poly.pdbx_seq_one_letter_code
_entity_poly.pdbx_strand_id
1 'polypeptide(L)'
;GALIVAAHAGGLLPQLFSNVTWAVMACAVLKGLLDNVLSDYLWARAVLLTSPTVASVGLSMQIPMAAGLEVMMGRARWMREGGTVALMALGCTLVTTGFLGVVYK
;
A
#
# COMPACT_ATOMS: atom_id res chain seq x y z
N GLY A 1 -4.94 2.90 -17.69
CA GLY A 1 -5.80 2.02 -18.51
C GLY A 1 -5.79 2.45 -19.97
N ALA A 2 -6.60 3.43 -20.34
CA ALA A 2 -6.78 3.88 -21.73
C ALA A 2 -5.48 4.30 -22.44
N LEU A 3 -4.59 5.02 -21.76
CA LEU A 3 -3.27 5.44 -22.28
C LEU A 3 -2.35 4.25 -22.61
N ILE A 4 -2.41 3.17 -21.83
CA ILE A 4 -1.60 1.96 -22.02
C ILE A 4 -2.11 1.15 -23.21
N VAL A 5 -3.44 1.07 -23.38
CA VAL A 5 -4.09 0.42 -24.53
C VAL A 5 -3.85 1.22 -25.82
N ALA A 6 -3.92 2.56 -25.76
CA ALA A 6 -3.59 3.43 -26.89
C ALA A 6 -2.11 3.36 -27.28
N ALA A 7 -1.19 3.30 -26.30
CA ALA A 7 0.24 3.13 -26.55
C ALA A 7 0.59 1.74 -27.13
N HIS A 8 -0.20 0.70 -26.81
CA HIS A 8 -0.10 -0.61 -27.44
C HIS A 8 -0.57 -0.56 -28.91
N ALA A 9 -1.72 0.05 -29.19
CA ALA A 9 -2.22 0.23 -30.55
C ALA A 9 -1.29 1.09 -31.44
N GLY A 10 -0.57 2.04 -30.83
CA GLY A 10 0.45 2.86 -31.49
C GLY A 10 1.84 2.22 -31.64
N GLY A 11 2.04 0.97 -31.19
CA GLY A 11 3.30 0.24 -31.35
C GLY A 11 4.49 0.79 -30.53
N LEU A 12 4.25 1.66 -29.55
CA LEU A 12 5.31 2.37 -28.82
C LEU A 12 5.99 1.53 -27.72
N LEU A 13 5.38 0.43 -27.26
CA LEU A 13 5.82 -0.36 -26.09
C LEU A 13 5.79 -1.89 -26.31
N PRO A 14 6.32 -2.44 -27.42
CA PRO A 14 6.22 -3.88 -27.73
C PRO A 14 6.89 -4.78 -26.68
N GLN A 15 7.90 -4.26 -25.97
CA GLN A 15 8.69 -5.01 -24.99
C GLN A 15 7.96 -5.25 -23.66
N LEU A 16 6.98 -4.40 -23.32
CA LEU A 16 6.23 -4.45 -22.06
C LEU A 16 5.18 -5.57 -22.02
N PHE A 17 4.66 -5.97 -23.19
CA PHE A 17 3.60 -6.96 -23.31
C PHE A 17 4.11 -8.35 -23.72
N SER A 18 5.42 -8.49 -23.97
CA SER A 18 6.04 -9.75 -24.41
C SER A 18 5.87 -10.90 -23.40
N ASN A 19 5.69 -10.61 -22.12
CA ASN A 19 5.52 -11.60 -21.05
C ASN A 19 4.13 -11.54 -20.38
N VAL A 20 3.15 -10.95 -21.05
CA VAL A 20 1.78 -10.89 -20.52
C VAL A 20 1.10 -12.25 -20.70
N THR A 21 1.21 -13.09 -19.68
CA THR A 21 0.40 -14.30 -19.55
C THR A 21 -1.00 -13.96 -19.04
N TRP A 22 -1.99 -14.79 -19.37
CA TRP A 22 -3.36 -14.64 -18.87
C TRP A 22 -3.44 -14.54 -17.33
N ALA A 23 -2.58 -15.26 -16.61
CA ALA A 23 -2.47 -15.18 -15.16
C ALA A 23 -2.04 -13.78 -14.67
N VAL A 24 -1.08 -13.14 -15.33
CA VAL A 24 -0.61 -11.79 -15.00
C VAL A 24 -1.73 -10.76 -15.25
N MET A 25 -2.47 -10.93 -16.35
CA MET A 25 -3.63 -10.09 -16.65
C MET A 25 -4.71 -10.22 -15.57
N ALA A 26 -5.05 -11.45 -15.18
CA ALA A 26 -6.03 -11.71 -14.12
C ALA A 26 -5.57 -11.15 -12.76
N CYS A 27 -4.31 -11.33 -12.39
CA CYS A 27 -3.73 -10.73 -11.19
C CYS A 27 -3.74 -9.19 -11.25
N ALA A 28 -3.46 -8.59 -12.40
CA ALA A 28 -3.48 -7.14 -12.57
C ALA A 28 -4.90 -6.57 -12.43
N VAL A 29 -5.90 -7.24 -13.02
CA VAL A 29 -7.32 -6.86 -12.87
C VAL A 29 -7.76 -7.02 -11.42
N LEU A 30 -7.41 -8.14 -10.77
CA LEU A 30 -7.77 -8.38 -9.37
C LEU A 30 -7.11 -7.37 -8.43
N LYS A 31 -5.82 -7.07 -8.63
CA LYS A 31 -5.13 -6.01 -7.89
C LYS A 31 -5.81 -4.67 -8.12
N GLY A 32 -6.13 -4.31 -9.36
CA GLY A 32 -6.84 -3.06 -9.65
C GLY A 32 -8.21 -2.97 -8.97
N LEU A 33 -8.97 -4.07 -8.96
CA LEU A 33 -10.28 -4.10 -8.30
C LEU A 33 -10.17 -3.95 -6.78
N LEU A 34 -9.28 -4.70 -6.13
CA LEU A 34 -9.15 -4.69 -4.67
C LEU A 34 -8.44 -3.45 -4.15
N ASP A 35 -7.31 -3.09 -4.76
CA ASP A 35 -6.39 -2.06 -4.28
C ASP A 35 -6.86 -0.65 -4.67
N ASN A 36 -7.58 -0.51 -5.79
CA ASN A 36 -8.01 0.80 -6.28
C ASN A 36 -9.51 1.01 -6.07
N VAL A 37 -10.38 0.09 -6.47
CA VAL A 37 -11.84 0.31 -6.37
C VAL A 37 -12.34 0.06 -4.95
N LEU A 38 -12.08 -1.13 -4.40
CA LEU A 38 -12.59 -1.49 -3.09
C LEU A 38 -11.90 -0.68 -1.97
N SER A 39 -10.58 -0.50 -2.06
CA SER A 39 -9.82 0.31 -1.11
C SER A 39 -10.32 1.77 -1.05
N ASP A 40 -10.52 2.43 -2.20
CA ASP A 40 -11.03 3.81 -2.24
C ASP A 40 -12.47 3.90 -1.71
N TYR A 41 -13.31 2.89 -1.99
CA TYR A 41 -14.66 2.84 -1.42
C TYR A 41 -14.65 2.70 0.09
N LEU A 42 -13.81 1.80 0.64
CA LEU A 42 -13.68 1.60 2.07
C LEU A 42 -13.06 2.82 2.76
N TRP A 43 -12.10 3.47 2.13
CA TRP A 43 -11.56 4.74 2.61
C TRP A 43 -12.64 5.81 2.66
N ALA A 44 -13.43 6.00 1.60
CA ALA A 44 -14.52 6.96 1.58
C ALA A 44 -15.56 6.66 2.68
N ARG A 45 -15.89 5.38 2.89
CA ARG A 45 -16.76 4.96 4.01
C ARG A 45 -16.13 5.25 5.37
N ALA A 46 -14.82 5.04 5.54
CA ALA A 46 -14.11 5.38 6.77
C ALA A 46 -14.13 6.89 7.04
N VAL A 47 -13.96 7.72 6.01
CA VAL A 47 -14.08 9.18 6.10
C VAL A 47 -15.47 9.59 6.56
N LEU A 48 -16.53 9.00 5.99
CA LEU A 48 -17.92 9.28 6.36
C LEU A 48 -18.27 8.83 7.78
N LEU A 49 -17.70 7.70 8.24
CA LEU A 49 -18.00 7.13 9.56
C LEU A 49 -17.18 7.75 10.70
N THR A 50 -15.99 8.27 10.41
CA THR A 50 -15.08 8.83 11.42
C THR A 50 -14.80 10.30 11.14
N SER A 51 -13.76 10.60 10.37
CA SER A 51 -13.48 11.91 9.80
C SER A 51 -12.42 11.78 8.71
N PRO A 52 -12.26 12.78 7.81
CA PRO A 52 -11.18 12.80 6.84
C PRO A 52 -9.79 12.66 7.47
N THR A 53 -9.61 13.25 8.66
CA THR A 53 -8.34 13.23 9.39
C THR A 53 -8.05 11.84 9.97
N VAL A 54 -9.01 11.22 10.65
CA VAL A 54 -8.83 9.87 11.24
C VAL A 54 -8.57 8.84 10.15
N ALA A 55 -9.32 8.90 9.04
CA ALA A 55 -9.14 7.98 7.91
C ALA A 55 -7.75 8.13 7.26
N SER A 56 -7.28 9.36 7.06
CA SER A 56 -5.98 9.63 6.44
C SER A 56 -4.81 9.22 7.35
N VAL A 57 -4.88 9.48 8.65
CA VAL A 57 -3.85 9.03 9.61
C VAL A 57 -3.88 7.50 9.75
N GLY A 58 -5.06 6.88 9.64
CA GLY A 58 -5.21 5.42 9.61
C GLY A 58 -4.47 4.74 8.45
N LEU A 59 -4.35 5.40 7.28
CA LEU A 59 -3.55 4.86 6.17
C LEU A 59 -2.07 4.71 6.54
N SER A 60 -1.53 5.60 7.38
CA SER A 60 -0.14 5.51 7.86
C SER A 60 0.12 4.25 8.69
N MET A 61 -0.93 3.65 9.29
CA MET A 61 -0.83 2.41 10.06
C MET A 61 -0.38 1.21 9.22
N GLN A 62 -0.43 1.31 7.89
CA GLN A 62 0.14 0.32 6.98
C GLN A 62 1.65 0.14 7.17
N ILE A 63 2.38 1.19 7.58
CA ILE A 63 3.83 1.15 7.81
C ILE A 63 4.20 0.16 8.94
N PRO A 64 3.69 0.30 10.17
CA PRO A 64 3.98 -0.66 11.24
C PRO A 64 3.44 -2.06 10.95
N MET A 65 2.30 -2.18 10.24
CA MET A 65 1.79 -3.48 9.81
C MET A 65 2.75 -4.16 8.82
N ALA A 66 3.26 -3.44 7.83
CA ALA A 66 4.23 -3.96 6.87
C ALA A 66 5.55 -4.34 7.56
N ALA A 67 6.05 -3.51 8.48
CA ALA A 67 7.23 -3.82 9.28
C ALA A 67 7.06 -5.13 10.07
N GLY A 68 5.90 -5.33 10.71
CA GLY A 68 5.57 -6.58 11.40
C GLY A 68 5.51 -7.78 10.45
N LEU A 69 4.88 -7.62 9.28
CA LEU A 69 4.81 -8.67 8.26
C LEU A 69 6.19 -9.06 7.73
N GLU A 70 7.09 -8.11 7.51
CA GLU A 70 8.46 -8.38 7.09
C GLU A 70 9.24 -9.22 8.12
N VAL A 71 9.01 -8.95 9.40
CA VAL A 71 9.60 -9.75 10.50
C VAL A 71 9.02 -11.14 10.51
N MET A 72 7.70 -11.28 10.42
CA MET A 72 7.02 -12.58 10.38
C MET A 72 7.46 -13.43 9.18
N MET A 73 7.71 -12.79 8.03
CA MET A 73 8.21 -13.46 6.83
C MET A 73 9.72 -13.74 6.87
N GLY A 74 10.44 -13.32 7.91
CA GLY A 74 11.90 -13.45 8.00
C GLY A 74 12.67 -12.63 6.96
N ARG A 75 12.02 -11.62 6.36
CA ARG A 75 12.55 -10.80 5.26
C ARG A 75 12.89 -9.36 5.69
N ALA A 76 12.78 -9.06 6.98
CA ALA A 76 13.11 -7.76 7.57
C ALA A 76 14.60 -7.43 7.41
N ARG A 77 14.97 -6.82 6.27
CA ARG A 77 16.35 -6.39 5.99
C ARG A 77 16.82 -5.30 6.95
N TRP A 78 15.90 -4.48 7.44
CA TRP A 78 16.16 -3.46 8.44
C TRP A 78 16.60 -4.03 9.80
N MET A 79 16.43 -5.34 10.05
CA MET A 79 16.96 -6.00 11.25
C MET A 79 18.47 -6.26 11.23
N ARG A 80 19.13 -6.10 10.08
CA ARG A 80 20.55 -6.44 9.92
C ARG A 80 21.50 -5.45 10.61
N GLU A 81 21.07 -4.20 10.78
CA GLU A 81 21.84 -3.14 11.40
C GLU A 81 21.05 -2.53 12.56
N GLY A 82 21.68 -2.43 13.74
CA GLY A 82 21.02 -1.92 14.94
C GLY A 82 20.50 -0.48 14.79
N GLY A 83 21.20 0.35 14.01
CA GLY A 83 20.76 1.72 13.72
C GLY A 83 19.45 1.77 12.93
N THR A 84 19.28 0.89 11.93
CA THR A 84 18.06 0.81 11.12
C THR A 84 16.89 0.21 11.90
N VAL A 85 17.16 -0.75 12.79
CA VAL A 85 16.16 -1.26 13.75
C VAL A 85 15.61 -0.14 14.62
N ALA A 86 16.51 0.64 15.23
CA ALA A 86 16.11 1.74 16.10
C ALA A 86 15.28 2.79 15.34
N LEU A 87 15.68 3.15 14.11
CA LEU A 87 14.93 4.08 13.26
C LEU A 87 13.55 3.53 12.89
N MET A 88 13.46 2.25 12.52
CA MET A 88 12.19 1.62 12.13
C MET A 88 11.24 1.51 13.33
N ALA A 89 11.76 1.13 14.51
CA ALA A 89 10.99 1.10 15.74
C ALA A 89 10.52 2.50 16.15
N LEU A 90 11.37 3.52 16.04
CA LEU A 90 10.97 4.92 16.27
C LEU A 90 9.88 5.37 15.30
N GLY A 91 10.02 5.05 14.00
CA GLY A 91 8.99 5.36 13.01
C GLY A 91 7.65 4.68 13.31
N CYS A 92 7.68 3.38 13.64
CA CYS A 92 6.48 2.63 13.99
C CYS A 92 5.80 3.16 15.26
N THR A 93 6.57 3.50 16.29
CA THR A 93 6.05 4.08 17.53
C THR A 93 5.47 5.48 17.30
N LEU A 94 6.10 6.31 16.47
CA LEU A 94 5.59 7.64 16.13
C LEU A 94 4.27 7.56 15.36
N VAL A 95 4.17 6.65 14.39
CA VAL A 95 2.94 6.44 13.60
C VAL A 95 1.80 5.93 14.48
N THR A 96 2.06 4.93 15.32
CA THR A 96 1.03 4.35 16.20
C THR A 96 0.57 5.34 17.27
N THR A 97 1.49 6.08 17.90
CA THR A 97 1.15 7.14 18.85
C THR A 97 0.37 8.28 18.19
N GLY A 98 0.75 8.70 16.98
CA GLY A 98 0.02 9.71 16.21
C GLY A 98 -1.41 9.30 15.86
N PHE A 99 -1.62 8.04 15.47
CA PHE A 99 -2.96 7.50 15.22
C PHE A 99 -3.82 7.49 16.49
N LEU A 100 -3.29 6.98 17.60
CA LEU A 100 -4.01 6.96 18.89
C LEU A 100 -4.36 8.37 19.35
N GLY A 101 -3.46 9.34 19.19
CA GLY A 101 -3.71 10.73 19.57
C GLY A 101 -4.82 11.42 18.77
N VAL A 102 -5.11 10.96 17.55
CA VAL A 102 -6.21 11.46 16.71
C VAL A 102 -7.53 10.74 17.02
N VAL A 103 -7.48 9.46 17.41
CA VAL A 103 -8.67 8.66 17.74
C VAL A 103 -9.23 8.98 19.12
N TYR A 104 -8.37 9.27 20.10
CA TYR A 104 -8.77 9.51 21.50
C TYR A 104 -8.88 11.00 21.89
N LYS A 105 -8.90 11.90 20.91
CA LYS A 105 -9.20 13.33 21.10
C LYS A 105 -10.66 13.62 20.81
#